data_AF-A0A447TYT2-F1
#
_entry.id   AF-A0A447TYT2-F1
#
_cell.length_a   1.000
_cell.length_b   1.000
_cell.length_c   1.000
_cell.angle_alpha   90.00
_cell.angle_beta   90.00
_cell.angle_gamma   90.00
#
_symmetry.space_group_name_H-M   'P 1'
#
loop_
_entity.id
_entity.type
_entity.pdbx_description
1 polymer ?
#
loop_
_entity_poly.entity_id
_entity_poly.type
_entity_poly.pdbx_seq_one_letter_code
_entity_poly.pdbx_strand_id
1 'polypeptide(L)'
;MGGGIAWVTACKGGLPVRIKDINTQGINHALKYSWDLLETKVRRRHIKASERDKQLALISGSTDYRGFSHRDLVIEAVFEDLPLKQQMVAEVEQNCAAHTIFASNTSSLPIGDIAANAARPEQVIGLHFFSPVEKMPLVEVIPHASTSAQTIATTVKLAKKQGKTPIVVSDKAGFYVNRILAPYINEAIRMLTEGERVEHIDAALVKFGFPVGPIQLLDEVGIDTGTKIIPVLEAAYGERF
;
A
#
# COMPACT_ATOMS: atom_id res chain seq x y z
N MET A 1 -2.46 -1.60 6.96
CA MET A 1 -1.82 -2.04 5.69
C MET A 1 -0.95 -3.28 5.86
N GLY A 2 0.09 -3.26 6.72
CA GLY A 2 1.06 -4.37 6.84
C GLY A 2 0.47 -5.78 6.99
N GLY A 3 -0.54 -5.97 7.85
CA GLY A 3 -1.20 -7.28 8.01
C GLY A 3 -1.91 -7.78 6.74
N GLY A 4 -2.53 -6.88 5.97
CA GLY A 4 -3.14 -7.23 4.69
C GLY A 4 -2.11 -7.58 3.61
N ILE A 5 -1.00 -6.84 3.56
CA ILE A 5 0.13 -7.14 2.65
C ILE A 5 0.75 -8.50 2.99
N ALA A 6 0.95 -8.80 4.29
CA ALA A 6 1.43 -10.09 4.74
C ALA A 6 0.46 -11.22 4.34
N TRP A 7 -0.84 -11.00 4.54
CA TRP A 7 -1.87 -11.97 4.17
C TRP A 7 -1.89 -12.27 2.66
N VAL A 8 -1.88 -11.26 1.78
CA VAL A 8 -1.85 -11.51 0.32
C VAL A 8 -0.55 -12.19 -0.11
N THR A 9 0.57 -11.86 0.53
CA THR A 9 1.87 -12.50 0.25
C THR A 9 1.84 -13.98 0.59
N ALA A 10 1.34 -14.34 1.77
CA ALA A 10 1.26 -15.73 2.20
C ALA A 10 0.15 -16.50 1.45
N CYS A 11 -1.07 -15.99 1.44
CA CYS A 11 -2.26 -16.76 1.03
C CYS A 11 -2.54 -16.71 -0.47
N LYS A 12 -2.14 -15.63 -1.17
CA LYS A 12 -2.27 -15.52 -2.64
C LYS A 12 -0.94 -15.81 -3.32
N GLY A 13 0.14 -15.27 -2.76
CA GLY A 13 1.49 -15.48 -3.28
C GLY A 13 2.09 -16.86 -2.96
N GLY A 14 1.64 -17.52 -1.90
CA GLY A 14 2.27 -18.77 -1.44
C GLY A 14 3.72 -18.55 -1.01
N LEU A 15 4.04 -17.36 -0.48
CA LEU A 15 5.40 -16.96 -0.10
C LEU A 15 5.50 -16.82 1.42
N PRO A 16 6.63 -17.25 2.03
CA PRO A 16 6.89 -16.94 3.43
C PRO A 16 7.08 -15.42 3.60
N VAL A 17 6.47 -14.87 4.65
CA VAL A 17 6.54 -13.45 4.98
C VAL A 17 6.89 -13.27 6.46
N ARG A 18 7.70 -12.26 6.74
CA ARG A 18 8.09 -11.88 8.10
C ARG A 18 7.65 -10.44 8.36
N ILE A 19 6.78 -10.28 9.33
CA ILE A 19 6.29 -8.98 9.79
C ILE A 19 7.29 -8.45 10.80
N LYS A 20 7.73 -7.21 10.61
CA LYS A 20 8.51 -6.47 11.61
C LYS A 20 7.69 -5.28 12.09
N ASP A 21 7.58 -5.16 13.41
CA ASP A 21 6.91 -4.05 14.09
C ASP A 21 7.78 -3.57 15.25
N ILE A 22 7.49 -2.40 15.81
CA ILE A 22 8.20 -1.87 16.98
C ILE A 22 7.77 -2.57 18.27
N ASN A 23 6.60 -3.21 18.28
CA ASN A 23 6.07 -3.90 19.45
C ASN A 23 5.34 -5.21 19.09
N THR A 24 5.16 -6.08 20.08
CA THR A 24 4.53 -7.39 19.87
C THR A 24 3.02 -7.27 19.63
N GLN A 25 2.38 -6.18 20.09
CA GLN A 25 0.96 -5.93 19.88
C GLN A 25 0.64 -5.73 18.40
N GLY A 26 1.45 -4.98 17.65
CA GLY A 26 1.31 -4.77 16.21
C GLY A 26 1.44 -6.07 15.42
N ILE A 27 2.43 -6.90 15.78
CA ILE A 27 2.60 -8.25 15.21
C ILE A 27 1.37 -9.11 15.49
N ASN A 28 0.91 -9.17 16.74
CA ASN A 28 -0.25 -9.96 17.13
C ASN A 28 -1.51 -9.49 16.40
N HIS A 29 -1.68 -8.19 16.20
CA HIS A 29 -2.79 -7.64 15.43
C HIS A 29 -2.75 -8.12 13.97
N ALA A 30 -1.59 -8.09 13.32
CA ALA A 30 -1.44 -8.55 11.94
C ALA A 30 -1.65 -10.07 11.77
N LEU A 31 -1.18 -10.87 12.75
CA LEU A 31 -1.43 -12.32 12.80
C LEU A 31 -2.92 -12.61 13.01
N LYS A 32 -3.56 -11.91 13.96
CA LYS A 32 -4.99 -12.03 14.22
C LYS A 32 -5.82 -11.65 12.99
N TYR A 33 -5.45 -10.56 12.31
CA TYR A 33 -6.11 -10.14 11.07
C TYR A 33 -6.07 -11.25 10.01
N SER A 34 -4.91 -11.88 9.83
CA SER A 34 -4.75 -13.00 8.91
C SER A 34 -5.56 -14.23 9.34
N TRP A 35 -5.58 -14.52 10.64
CA TRP A 35 -6.40 -15.59 11.23
C TRP A 35 -7.88 -15.37 10.93
N ASP A 36 -8.43 -14.19 11.24
CA ASP A 36 -9.86 -13.90 11.11
C ASP A 36 -10.35 -14.03 9.65
N LEU A 37 -9.53 -13.59 8.69
CA LEU A 37 -9.81 -13.75 7.26
C LEU A 37 -9.85 -15.22 6.83
N LEU A 38 -8.91 -16.03 7.30
CA LEU A 38 -8.85 -17.45 6.95
C LEU A 38 -9.91 -18.26 7.70
N GLU A 39 -10.17 -17.95 8.97
CA GLU A 39 -11.22 -18.58 9.78
C GLU A 39 -12.60 -18.33 9.16
N THR A 40 -12.83 -17.12 8.63
CA THR A 40 -14.05 -16.84 7.86
C THR A 40 -14.19 -17.77 6.65
N LYS A 41 -13.10 -18.10 5.95
CA LYS A 41 -13.12 -19.06 4.83
C LYS A 41 -13.35 -20.50 5.30
N VAL A 42 -12.80 -20.89 6.45
CA VAL A 42 -13.05 -22.21 7.07
C VAL A 42 -14.52 -22.34 7.44
N ARG A 43 -15.09 -21.35 8.13
CA ARG A 43 -16.52 -21.32 8.51
C ARG A 43 -17.45 -21.39 7.30
N ARG A 44 -17.07 -20.73 6.19
CA ARG A 44 -17.77 -20.80 4.90
C ARG A 44 -17.48 -22.07 4.09
N ARG A 45 -16.69 -23.00 4.62
CA ARG A 45 -16.28 -24.27 3.99
C ARG A 45 -15.54 -24.09 2.65
N HIS A 46 -14.92 -22.93 2.44
CA HIS A 46 -14.08 -22.69 1.25
C HIS A 46 -12.71 -23.37 1.37
N ILE A 47 -12.21 -23.57 2.60
CA ILE A 47 -10.95 -24.25 2.90
C ILE A 47 -11.11 -25.13 4.15
N LYS A 48 -10.21 -26.11 4.34
CA LYS A 48 -10.11 -26.91 5.58
C LYS A 48 -9.32 -26.16 6.65
N ALA A 49 -9.52 -26.50 7.93
CA ALA A 49 -8.74 -25.95 9.03
C ALA A 49 -7.23 -26.22 8.88
N SER A 50 -6.85 -27.40 8.38
CA SER A 50 -5.45 -27.71 8.09
C SER A 50 -4.82 -26.81 7.02
N GLU A 51 -5.61 -26.35 6.05
CA GLU A 51 -5.14 -25.41 5.03
C GLU A 51 -4.97 -24.00 5.60
N ARG A 52 -5.88 -23.55 6.49
CA ARG A 52 -5.68 -22.31 7.28
C ARG A 52 -4.36 -22.38 8.04
N ASP A 53 -4.12 -23.46 8.78
CA ASP A 53 -2.93 -23.60 9.63
C ASP A 53 -1.65 -23.60 8.79
N LYS A 54 -1.66 -24.27 7.63
CA LYS A 54 -0.57 -24.24 6.65
C LYS A 54 -0.29 -22.84 6.11
N GLN A 55 -1.33 -22.06 5.78
CA GLN A 55 -1.17 -20.70 5.29
C GLN A 55 -0.68 -19.74 6.37
N LEU A 56 -1.16 -19.88 7.61
CA LEU A 56 -0.68 -19.10 8.74
C LEU A 56 0.78 -19.39 9.09
N ALA A 57 1.24 -20.64 8.92
CA ALA A 57 2.63 -21.00 9.15
C ALA A 57 3.63 -20.28 8.22
N LEU A 58 3.16 -19.68 7.12
CA LEU A 58 3.99 -18.82 6.25
C LEU A 58 4.20 -17.41 6.82
N ILE A 59 3.43 -17.01 7.84
CA ILE A 59 3.48 -15.67 8.43
C ILE A 59 4.19 -15.75 9.77
N SER A 60 5.34 -15.09 9.86
CA SER A 60 6.13 -14.95 11.09
C SER A 60 6.26 -13.50 11.50
N GLY A 61 6.62 -13.24 12.76
CA GLY A 61 6.77 -11.90 13.31
C GLY A 61 8.08 -11.72 14.07
N SER A 62 8.62 -10.49 14.10
CA SER A 62 9.79 -10.09 14.88
C SER A 62 9.69 -8.62 15.27
N THR A 63 10.31 -8.23 16.38
CA THR A 63 10.45 -6.80 16.73
C THR A 63 11.77 -6.20 16.23
N ASP A 64 12.57 -6.99 15.53
CA ASP A 64 13.91 -6.62 15.03
C ASP A 64 14.15 -7.24 13.64
N TYR A 65 15.32 -6.94 13.07
CA TYR A 65 15.74 -7.40 11.74
C TYR A 65 16.33 -8.82 11.71
N ARG A 66 16.21 -9.62 12.79
CA ARG A 66 16.76 -10.99 12.76
C ARG A 66 16.10 -11.81 11.65
N GLY A 67 16.94 -12.43 10.81
CA GLY A 67 16.50 -13.22 9.66
C GLY A 67 16.15 -12.42 8.40
N PHE A 68 16.40 -11.10 8.38
CA PHE A 68 16.17 -10.26 7.20
C PHE A 68 17.28 -10.38 6.14
N SER A 69 18.46 -10.88 6.51
CA SER A 69 19.57 -11.19 5.60
C SER A 69 19.23 -12.15 4.45
N HIS A 70 18.11 -12.88 4.55
CA HIS A 70 17.63 -13.82 3.53
C HIS A 70 16.32 -13.35 2.87
N ARG A 71 16.03 -12.05 2.85
CA ARG A 71 14.84 -11.48 2.20
C ARG A 71 15.21 -10.87 0.86
N ASP A 72 14.46 -11.24 -0.17
CA ASP A 72 14.66 -10.67 -1.51
C ASP A 72 13.99 -9.30 -1.67
N LEU A 73 12.92 -9.05 -0.91
CA LEU A 73 12.16 -7.80 -0.96
C LEU A 73 11.57 -7.48 0.41
N VAL A 74 11.69 -6.22 0.83
CA VAL A 74 11.08 -5.65 2.03
C VAL A 74 10.02 -4.63 1.60
N ILE A 75 8.81 -4.73 2.15
CA ILE A 75 7.73 -3.76 1.92
C ILE A 75 7.56 -2.93 3.19
N GLU A 76 7.83 -1.64 3.10
CA GLU A 76 7.62 -0.67 4.16
C GLU A 76 6.16 -0.20 4.14
N ALA A 77 5.50 -0.22 5.31
CA ALA A 77 4.09 0.17 5.48
C ALA A 77 3.86 0.87 6.84
N VAL A 78 4.75 1.79 7.18
CA VAL A 78 4.68 2.68 8.35
C VAL A 78 4.03 4.03 7.99
N PHE A 79 4.01 4.95 8.94
CA PHE A 79 3.44 6.28 8.78
C PHE A 79 4.10 7.08 7.65
N GLU A 80 3.36 8.07 7.12
CA GLU A 80 3.85 9.03 6.13
C GLU A 80 4.78 10.06 6.77
N ASP A 81 6.02 9.65 7.02
CA ASP A 81 7.10 10.48 7.53
C ASP A 81 8.38 10.20 6.72
N LEU A 82 8.87 11.23 6.01
CA LEU A 82 10.02 11.07 5.11
C LEU A 82 11.32 10.70 5.86
N PRO A 83 11.70 11.37 6.97
CA PRO A 83 12.87 10.97 7.75
C PRO A 83 12.83 9.51 8.22
N LEU A 84 11.68 9.05 8.73
CA LEU A 84 11.49 7.67 9.15
C LEU A 84 11.66 6.69 7.99
N LYS A 85 11.08 6.99 6.82
CA LYS A 85 11.21 6.10 5.64
C LYS A 85 12.65 6.05 5.13
N GLN A 86 13.36 7.19 5.10
CA GLN A 86 14.79 7.22 4.76
C GLN A 86 15.64 6.44 5.78
N GLN A 87 15.35 6.56 7.08
CA GLN A 87 15.99 5.74 8.11
C GLN A 87 15.74 4.25 7.87
N MET A 88 14.52 3.86 7.52
CA MET A 88 14.20 2.46 7.23
C MET A 88 14.91 1.92 5.99
N VAL A 89 15.14 2.74 4.96
CA VAL A 89 15.99 2.37 3.82
C VAL A 89 17.39 2.02 4.31
N ALA A 90 18.02 2.89 5.10
CA ALA A 90 19.36 2.65 5.65
C ALA A 90 19.40 1.40 6.56
N GLU A 91 18.39 1.20 7.41
CA GLU A 91 18.30 0.00 8.25
C GLU A 91 18.19 -1.29 7.41
N VAL A 92 17.41 -1.27 6.33
CA VAL A 92 17.30 -2.42 5.42
C VAL A 92 18.62 -2.66 4.69
N GLU A 93 19.31 -1.61 4.25
CA GLU A 93 20.62 -1.75 3.60
C GLU A 93 21.68 -2.35 4.52
N GLN A 94 21.63 -2.05 5.82
CA GLN A 94 22.55 -2.57 6.84
C GLN A 94 22.23 -4.01 7.26
N ASN A 95 20.95 -4.38 7.33
CA ASN A 95 20.52 -5.66 7.93
C ASN A 95 20.13 -6.74 6.90
N CYS A 96 19.98 -6.37 5.63
CA CYS A 96 19.56 -7.28 4.56
C CYS A 96 20.70 -7.58 3.57
N ALA A 97 20.45 -8.51 2.65
CA ALA A 97 21.43 -8.83 1.61
C ALA A 97 21.59 -7.66 0.62
N ALA A 98 22.70 -7.65 -0.10
CA ALA A 98 23.00 -6.61 -1.08
C ALA A 98 22.04 -6.58 -2.27
N HIS A 99 21.25 -7.64 -2.48
CA HIS A 99 20.24 -7.73 -3.54
C HIS A 99 18.82 -7.37 -3.09
N THR A 100 18.62 -7.09 -1.79
CA THR A 100 17.29 -6.88 -1.22
C THR A 100 16.66 -5.59 -1.75
N ILE A 101 15.48 -5.70 -2.36
CA ILE A 101 14.69 -4.56 -2.81
C ILE A 101 13.95 -3.93 -1.62
N PHE A 102 13.99 -2.60 -1.52
CA PHE A 102 13.15 -1.83 -0.62
C PHE A 102 11.96 -1.25 -1.39
N ALA A 103 10.75 -1.64 -1.00
CA ALA A 103 9.52 -1.17 -1.60
C ALA A 103 8.69 -0.35 -0.59
N SER A 104 8.44 0.94 -0.85
CA SER A 104 7.59 1.76 0.02
C SER A 104 6.12 1.68 -0.39
N ASN A 105 5.22 1.46 0.57
CA ASN A 105 3.76 1.58 0.41
C ASN A 105 3.27 3.03 0.65
N THR A 106 4.13 4.04 0.49
CA THR A 106 3.69 5.45 0.57
C THR A 106 2.58 5.75 -0.43
N SER A 107 1.78 6.77 -0.14
CA SER A 107 0.65 7.24 -0.96
C SER A 107 0.83 8.66 -1.51
N SER A 108 1.84 9.39 -1.02
CA SER A 108 2.02 10.82 -1.32
C SER A 108 3.48 11.24 -1.44
N LEU A 109 4.41 10.61 -0.72
CA LEU A 109 5.82 10.96 -0.77
C LEU A 109 6.46 10.47 -2.08
N PRO A 110 7.22 11.32 -2.80
CA PRO A 110 8.01 10.89 -3.94
C PRO A 110 9.02 9.79 -3.55
N ILE A 111 9.11 8.75 -4.36
CA ILE A 111 10.03 7.64 -4.12
C ILE A 111 11.49 8.09 -4.24
N GLY A 112 11.77 9.04 -5.14
CA GLY A 112 13.08 9.66 -5.27
C GLY A 112 13.55 10.32 -3.96
N ASP A 113 12.64 10.96 -3.22
CA ASP A 113 12.96 11.57 -1.92
C ASP A 113 13.26 10.50 -0.86
N ILE A 114 12.51 9.41 -0.86
CA ILE A 114 12.78 8.26 0.03
C ILE A 114 14.13 7.62 -0.30
N ALA A 115 14.49 7.56 -1.59
CA ALA A 115 15.74 6.98 -2.07
C ALA A 115 16.96 7.90 -1.97
N ALA A 116 16.79 9.19 -1.65
CA ALA A 116 17.82 10.22 -1.79
C ALA A 116 19.14 9.91 -1.05
N ASN A 117 19.05 9.24 0.10
CA ASN A 117 20.20 8.89 0.93
C ASN A 117 20.55 7.38 0.87
N ALA A 118 19.95 6.63 -0.04
CA ALA A 118 20.18 5.20 -0.17
C ALA A 118 21.60 4.93 -0.73
N ALA A 119 22.28 3.92 -0.20
CA ALA A 119 23.52 3.41 -0.78
C ALA A 119 23.29 2.67 -2.11
N ARG A 120 22.09 2.08 -2.27
CA ARG A 120 21.66 1.32 -3.46
C ARG A 120 20.30 1.83 -3.95
N PRO A 121 20.21 3.10 -4.42
CA PRO A 121 18.95 3.72 -4.81
C PRO A 121 18.25 2.96 -5.94
N GLU A 122 18.99 2.22 -6.76
CA GLU A 122 18.46 1.37 -7.83
C GLU A 122 17.60 0.19 -7.34
N GLN A 123 17.68 -0.14 -6.05
CA GLN A 123 16.87 -1.16 -5.36
C GLN A 123 15.71 -0.57 -4.56
N VAL A 124 15.52 0.76 -4.59
CA VAL A 124 14.39 1.44 -3.96
C VAL A 124 13.28 1.67 -4.99
N ILE A 125 12.05 1.35 -4.62
CA ILE A 125 10.87 1.47 -5.50
C ILE A 125 9.61 1.75 -4.67
N GLY A 126 8.57 2.34 -5.28
CA GLY A 126 7.24 2.37 -4.69
C GLY A 126 6.43 1.12 -5.05
N LEU A 127 5.67 0.62 -4.08
CA LEU A 127 4.68 -0.45 -4.25
C LEU A 127 3.44 -0.09 -3.44
N HIS A 128 2.58 0.75 -4.00
CA HIS A 128 1.43 1.33 -3.34
C HIS A 128 0.20 0.44 -3.47
N PHE A 129 -0.21 -0.15 -2.35
CA PHE A 129 -1.41 -0.97 -2.21
C PHE A 129 -2.61 -0.13 -1.78
N PHE A 130 -3.80 -0.55 -2.22
CA PHE A 130 -5.07 0.07 -1.84
C PHE A 130 -5.75 -0.71 -0.73
N SER A 131 -6.32 -0.01 0.26
CA SER A 131 -7.06 -0.61 1.37
C SER A 131 -8.51 -0.90 0.98
N PRO A 132 -9.12 -2.02 1.42
CA PRO A 132 -8.51 -3.16 2.09
C PRO A 132 -7.66 -4.02 1.15
N VAL A 133 -6.43 -4.34 1.56
CA VAL A 133 -5.40 -4.94 0.68
C VAL A 133 -5.85 -6.27 0.10
N GLU A 134 -6.56 -7.11 0.84
CA GLU A 134 -7.05 -8.42 0.41
C GLU A 134 -8.17 -8.36 -0.65
N LYS A 135 -8.87 -7.22 -0.75
CA LYS A 135 -10.00 -7.02 -1.66
C LYS A 135 -9.61 -6.22 -2.89
N MET A 136 -8.78 -5.19 -2.74
CA MET A 136 -8.44 -4.29 -3.84
C MET A 136 -7.51 -4.95 -4.86
N PRO A 137 -7.87 -5.00 -6.15
CA PRO A 137 -7.06 -5.69 -7.14
C PRO A 137 -5.84 -4.88 -7.59
N LEU A 138 -5.93 -3.55 -7.57
CA LEU A 138 -4.89 -2.65 -8.09
C LEU A 138 -3.70 -2.56 -7.13
N VAL A 139 -2.51 -2.38 -7.72
CA VAL A 139 -1.31 -1.91 -7.02
C VAL A 139 -0.52 -1.02 -7.98
N GLU A 140 0.00 0.10 -7.50
CA GLU A 140 0.87 0.96 -8.28
C GLU A 140 2.33 0.59 -8.02
N VAL A 141 3.11 0.43 -9.09
CA VAL A 141 4.56 0.20 -9.04
C VAL A 141 5.24 1.48 -9.52
N ILE A 142 6.00 2.12 -8.65
CA ILE A 142 6.47 3.49 -8.85
C ILE A 142 8.01 3.51 -8.88
N PRO A 143 8.64 3.34 -10.05
CA PRO A 143 10.07 3.61 -10.18
C PRO A 143 10.38 5.11 -10.12
N HIS A 144 11.45 5.43 -9.42
CA HIS A 144 12.11 6.74 -9.53
C HIS A 144 13.22 6.69 -10.60
N ALA A 145 13.91 7.81 -10.80
CA ALA A 145 14.83 7.99 -11.93
C ALA A 145 15.98 6.96 -12.00
N SER A 146 16.46 6.45 -10.87
CA SER A 146 17.55 5.46 -10.83
C SER A 146 17.10 4.03 -10.49
N THR A 147 15.81 3.77 -10.28
CA THR A 147 15.29 2.40 -10.06
C THR A 147 15.68 1.49 -11.23
N SER A 148 16.30 0.35 -10.95
CA SER A 148 16.74 -0.57 -12.00
C SER A 148 15.57 -1.30 -12.68
N ALA A 149 15.75 -1.67 -13.94
CA ALA A 149 14.77 -2.50 -14.67
C ALA A 149 14.51 -3.85 -13.97
N GLN A 150 15.53 -4.44 -13.34
CA GLN A 150 15.39 -5.67 -12.57
C GLN A 150 14.53 -5.47 -11.31
N THR A 151 14.69 -4.35 -10.61
CA THR A 151 13.86 -3.98 -9.46
C THR A 151 12.39 -3.85 -9.88
N ILE A 152 12.12 -3.13 -10.98
CA ILE A 152 10.76 -2.98 -11.53
C ILE A 152 10.17 -4.34 -11.89
N ALA A 153 10.89 -5.16 -12.64
CA ALA A 153 10.41 -6.47 -13.07
C ALA A 153 10.12 -7.41 -11.89
N THR A 154 10.99 -7.41 -10.88
CA THR A 154 10.82 -8.22 -9.67
C THR A 154 9.60 -7.80 -8.87
N THR A 155 9.40 -6.50 -8.69
CA THR A 155 8.25 -5.93 -7.98
C THR A 155 6.94 -6.20 -8.72
N VAL A 156 6.90 -6.04 -10.05
CA VAL A 156 5.73 -6.40 -10.87
C VAL A 156 5.42 -7.90 -10.77
N LYS A 157 6.45 -8.75 -10.79
CA LYS A 157 6.29 -10.20 -10.64
C LYS A 157 5.71 -10.57 -9.27
N LEU A 158 6.18 -9.92 -8.20
CA LEU A 158 5.64 -10.11 -6.85
C LEU A 158 4.16 -9.70 -6.78
N ALA A 159 3.82 -8.52 -7.28
CA ALA A 159 2.43 -8.03 -7.33
C ALA A 159 1.50 -9.02 -8.04
N LYS A 160 1.88 -9.51 -9.23
CA LYS A 160 1.11 -10.53 -9.95
C LYS A 160 0.97 -11.82 -9.15
N LYS A 161 2.05 -12.26 -8.49
CA LYS A 161 2.04 -13.45 -7.63
C LYS A 161 1.11 -13.29 -6.43
N GLN A 162 0.99 -12.09 -5.86
CA GLN A 162 0.01 -11.74 -4.82
C GLN A 162 -1.44 -11.65 -5.34
N GLY A 163 -1.68 -11.91 -6.64
CA GLY A 163 -2.99 -11.79 -7.27
C GLY A 163 -3.42 -10.35 -7.51
N LYS A 164 -2.47 -9.42 -7.61
CA LYS A 164 -2.71 -8.01 -7.93
C LYS A 164 -2.58 -7.75 -9.42
N THR A 165 -3.17 -6.63 -9.82
CA THR A 165 -3.03 -6.00 -11.14
C THR A 165 -2.06 -4.83 -10.99
N PRO A 166 -0.76 -5.01 -11.26
CA PRO A 166 0.19 -3.93 -11.18
C PRO A 166 0.07 -2.99 -12.38
N ILE A 167 0.10 -1.68 -12.11
CA ILE A 167 0.34 -0.64 -13.11
C ILE A 167 1.66 0.04 -12.79
N VAL A 168 2.51 0.25 -13.80
CA VAL A 168 3.77 1.00 -13.62
C VAL A 168 3.49 2.47 -13.91
N VAL A 169 3.77 3.33 -12.93
CA VAL A 169 3.45 4.76 -12.99
C VAL A 169 4.66 5.59 -12.61
N SER A 170 4.80 6.79 -13.19
CA SER A 170 5.93 7.65 -12.88
C SER A 170 5.87 8.19 -11.44
N ASP A 171 7.03 8.33 -10.82
CA ASP A 171 7.18 8.99 -9.53
C ASP A 171 6.82 10.47 -9.62
N LYS A 172 5.59 10.79 -9.22
CA LYS A 172 5.02 12.13 -9.17
C LYS A 172 4.10 12.22 -7.95
N ALA A 173 3.94 13.41 -7.39
CA ALA A 173 3.04 13.65 -6.26
C ALA A 173 1.63 13.06 -6.55
N GLY A 174 1.15 12.20 -5.65
CA GLY A 174 -0.11 11.46 -5.76
C GLY A 174 -0.19 10.37 -6.85
N PHE A 175 0.95 9.99 -7.42
CA PHE A 175 1.09 8.95 -8.44
C PHE A 175 0.05 9.08 -9.56
N TYR A 176 -0.68 8.01 -9.87
CA TYR A 176 -1.74 8.03 -10.86
C TYR A 176 -3.11 8.18 -10.20
N VAL A 177 -3.48 7.27 -9.28
CA VAL A 177 -4.85 7.21 -8.75
C VAL A 177 -5.20 8.44 -7.91
N ASN A 178 -4.39 8.80 -6.92
CA ASN A 178 -4.73 9.92 -6.04
C ASN A 178 -4.74 11.24 -6.80
N ARG A 179 -3.84 11.39 -7.77
CA ARG A 179 -3.76 12.57 -8.65
C ARG A 179 -5.02 12.77 -9.51
N ILE A 180 -5.68 11.71 -9.98
CA ILE A 180 -6.93 11.87 -10.73
C ILE A 180 -8.16 11.90 -9.81
N LEU A 181 -8.07 11.31 -8.62
CA LEU A 181 -9.15 11.26 -7.66
C LEU A 181 -9.36 12.60 -6.95
N ALA A 182 -8.30 13.32 -6.60
CA ALA A 182 -8.42 14.57 -5.86
C ALA A 182 -9.27 15.63 -6.57
N PRO A 183 -9.06 15.95 -7.88
CA PRO A 183 -9.94 16.91 -8.57
C PRO A 183 -11.40 16.44 -8.65
N TYR A 184 -11.65 15.13 -8.78
CA TYR A 184 -13.00 14.58 -8.77
C TYR A 184 -13.70 14.80 -7.43
N ILE A 185 -13.01 14.58 -6.32
CA ILE A 185 -13.54 14.85 -4.98
C ILE A 185 -13.72 16.34 -4.76
N ASN A 186 -12.76 17.18 -5.18
CA ASN A 186 -12.85 18.63 -5.04
C ASN A 186 -14.08 19.22 -5.74
N GLU A 187 -14.42 18.74 -6.93
CA GLU A 187 -15.65 19.17 -7.63
C GLU A 187 -16.92 18.71 -6.91
N ALA A 188 -16.94 17.50 -6.36
CA ALA A 188 -18.07 17.04 -5.55
C ALA A 188 -18.26 17.90 -4.28
N ILE A 189 -17.16 18.27 -3.62
CA ILE A 189 -17.20 19.18 -2.47
C ILE A 189 -17.63 20.58 -2.89
N ARG A 190 -17.22 21.07 -4.07
CA ARG A 190 -17.68 22.35 -4.61
C ARG A 190 -19.20 22.37 -4.79
N MET A 191 -19.77 21.34 -5.41
CA MET A 191 -21.23 21.22 -5.55
C MET A 191 -21.93 21.22 -4.18
N LEU A 192 -21.37 20.52 -3.20
CA LEU A 192 -21.87 20.53 -1.83
C LEU A 192 -21.84 21.96 -1.21
N THR A 193 -20.77 22.72 -1.42
CA THR A 193 -20.66 24.10 -0.94
C THR A 193 -21.61 25.08 -1.65
N GLU A 194 -22.02 24.77 -2.88
CA GLU A 194 -23.01 25.53 -3.65
C GLU A 194 -24.46 25.23 -3.24
N GLY A 195 -24.67 24.27 -2.32
CA GLY A 195 -25.97 23.97 -1.73
C GLY A 195 -26.61 22.67 -2.21
N GLU A 196 -25.93 21.88 -3.05
CA GLU A 196 -26.41 20.56 -3.42
C GLU A 196 -26.36 19.59 -2.24
N ARG A 197 -27.33 18.67 -2.21
CA ARG A 197 -27.41 17.68 -1.13
C ARG A 197 -26.46 16.51 -1.39
N VAL A 198 -25.82 16.00 -0.34
CA VAL A 198 -24.92 14.84 -0.40
C VAL A 198 -25.57 13.66 -1.13
N GLU A 199 -26.83 13.33 -0.79
CA GLU A 199 -27.51 12.18 -1.38
C GLU A 199 -27.77 12.38 -2.88
N HIS A 200 -27.92 13.63 -3.32
CA HIS A 200 -28.13 13.95 -4.72
C HIS A 200 -26.85 13.75 -5.53
N ILE A 201 -25.72 14.27 -5.01
CA ILE A 201 -24.41 14.11 -5.64
C ILE A 201 -24.05 12.62 -5.76
N ASP A 202 -24.10 11.89 -4.65
CA ASP A 202 -23.71 10.48 -4.64
C ASP A 202 -24.63 9.62 -5.51
N ALA A 203 -25.95 9.81 -5.43
CA ALA A 203 -26.89 9.05 -6.27
C ALA A 203 -26.74 9.36 -7.76
N ALA A 204 -26.39 10.59 -8.13
CA ALA A 204 -26.15 10.96 -9.53
C ALA A 204 -24.92 10.22 -10.09
N LEU A 205 -23.82 10.17 -9.35
CA LEU A 205 -22.60 9.48 -9.78
C LEU A 205 -22.76 7.96 -9.78
N VAL A 206 -23.49 7.39 -8.81
CA VAL A 206 -23.84 5.96 -8.84
C VAL A 206 -24.73 5.63 -10.04
N LYS A 207 -25.74 6.46 -10.33
CA LYS A 207 -26.58 6.30 -11.53
C LYS A 207 -25.77 6.42 -12.83
N PHE A 208 -24.74 7.25 -12.84
CA PHE A 208 -23.83 7.39 -13.98
C PHE A 208 -22.98 6.12 -14.21
N GLY A 209 -22.70 5.37 -13.15
CA GLY A 209 -22.00 4.08 -13.22
C GLY A 209 -20.84 3.92 -12.24
N PHE A 210 -20.60 4.89 -11.35
CA PHE A 210 -19.61 4.71 -10.29
C PHE A 210 -20.10 3.69 -9.26
N PRO A 211 -19.21 2.84 -8.71
CA PRO A 211 -19.59 1.87 -7.69
C PRO A 211 -20.08 2.51 -6.38
N VAL A 212 -19.51 3.67 -6.04
CA VAL A 212 -19.77 4.45 -4.81
C VAL A 212 -19.74 5.94 -5.18
N GLY A 213 -20.59 6.74 -4.54
CA GLY A 213 -20.59 8.20 -4.72
C GLY A 213 -19.33 8.87 -4.17
N PRO A 214 -18.95 10.06 -4.66
CA PRO A 214 -17.73 10.75 -4.23
C PRO A 214 -17.68 11.08 -2.74
N ILE A 215 -18.81 11.48 -2.13
CA ILE A 215 -18.83 11.88 -0.72
C ILE A 215 -18.74 10.64 0.17
N GLN A 216 -19.55 9.60 -0.11
CA GLN A 216 -19.41 8.31 0.57
C GLN A 216 -18.00 7.72 0.41
N LEU A 217 -17.38 7.84 -0.76
CA LEU A 217 -16.01 7.36 -0.97
C LEU A 217 -15.02 8.11 -0.07
N LEU A 218 -15.16 9.43 0.08
CA LEU A 218 -14.32 10.22 0.96
C LEU A 218 -14.50 9.81 2.43
N ASP A 219 -15.74 9.52 2.86
CA ASP A 219 -16.03 9.00 4.21
C ASP A 219 -15.41 7.62 4.45
N GLU A 220 -15.46 6.71 3.47
CA GLU A 220 -14.87 5.37 3.56
C GLU A 220 -13.34 5.40 3.58
N VAL A 221 -12.72 6.32 2.83
CA VAL A 221 -11.26 6.53 2.81
C VAL A 221 -10.79 7.23 4.09
N GLY A 222 -11.60 8.15 4.61
CA GLY A 222 -11.26 9.02 5.73
C GLY A 222 -10.93 10.44 5.28
N ILE A 223 -11.72 11.40 5.75
CA ILE A 223 -11.54 12.83 5.47
C ILE A 223 -10.16 13.30 5.94
N ASP A 224 -9.66 12.77 7.05
CA ASP A 224 -8.33 13.06 7.60
C ASP A 224 -7.18 12.60 6.69
N THR A 225 -7.39 11.55 5.91
CA THR A 225 -6.44 11.09 4.89
C THR A 225 -6.48 12.01 3.68
N GLY A 226 -7.69 12.42 3.25
CA GLY A 226 -7.89 13.40 2.19
C GLY A 226 -7.20 14.74 2.49
N THR A 227 -7.37 15.28 3.70
CA THR A 227 -6.77 16.57 4.09
C THR A 227 -5.25 16.54 4.18
N LYS A 228 -4.63 15.37 4.34
CA LYS A 228 -3.16 15.23 4.32
C LYS A 228 -2.58 15.21 2.91
N ILE A 229 -3.31 14.69 1.92
CA ILE A 229 -2.80 14.56 0.55
C ILE A 229 -3.03 15.82 -0.29
N ILE A 230 -4.10 16.58 -0.04
CA ILE A 230 -4.44 17.80 -0.77
C ILE A 230 -3.28 18.81 -0.79
N PRO A 231 -2.64 19.19 0.35
CA PRO A 231 -1.54 20.16 0.33
C PRO A 231 -0.33 19.70 -0.48
N VAL A 232 -0.07 18.38 -0.51
CA VAL A 232 1.02 17.81 -1.32
C VAL A 232 0.73 17.96 -2.82
N LEU A 233 -0.53 17.76 -3.21
CA LEU A 233 -0.97 17.90 -4.60
C LEU A 233 -1.04 19.36 -5.03
N GLU A 234 -1.56 20.25 -4.20
CA GLU A 234 -1.61 21.69 -4.43
C GLU A 234 -0.19 22.27 -4.57
N ALA A 235 0.73 21.91 -3.66
CA ALA A 235 2.13 22.35 -3.76
C ALA A 235 2.82 21.88 -5.07
N ALA A 236 2.45 20.71 -5.57
CA ALA A 236 3.03 20.13 -6.79
C ALA A 236 2.38 20.64 -8.10
N TYR A 237 1.08 20.97 -8.08
CA TYR A 237 0.30 21.21 -9.30
C TYR A 237 -0.52 22.51 -9.31
N GLY A 238 -0.55 23.26 -8.21
CA GLY A 238 -1.25 24.53 -8.03
C GLY A 238 -2.73 24.40 -7.70
N GLU A 239 -3.44 25.53 -7.75
CA GLU A 239 -4.81 25.78 -7.25
C GLU A 239 -5.92 24.88 -7.84
N ARG A 240 -5.61 24.06 -8.85
CA ARG A 240 -6.57 23.07 -9.38
C ARG A 240 -6.76 21.88 -8.42
N PHE A 241 -5.88 21.72 -7.44
CA PHE A 241 -5.85 20.64 -6.47
C PHE A 241 -6.13 21.13 -5.06
#